data_AF-A0A7X8CUG4-F1
#
_entry.id   AF-A0A7X8CUG4-F1
#
_cell.length_a   1.000
_cell.length_b   1.000
_cell.length_c   1.000
_cell.angle_alpha   90.00
_cell.angle_beta   90.00
_cell.angle_gamma   90.00
#
_symmetry.space_group_name_H-M   'P 1'
#
loop_
_entity.id
_entity.type
_entity.pdbx_description
1 polymer ?
#
loop_
_entity_poly.entity_id
_entity_poly.type
_entity_poly.pdbx_seq_one_letter_code
_entity_poly.pdbx_strand_id
1 'polypeptide(L)' 'LYVELLGILKNTPEKQAEFVKRHGIKSMHMAAISAHLTRQGYIIEGGLFKRRLRLTDKGAAAVAKYAA' A
#
# COMPACT_ATOMS: atom_id res chain seq x y z
N LEU A 1 2.88 -6.92 7.39
CA LEU A 1 3.13 -5.53 6.94
C LEU A 1 2.80 -5.30 5.46
N TYR A 2 3.56 -5.82 4.48
CA TYR A 2 3.31 -5.50 3.05
C TYR A 2 1.95 -6.01 2.55
N VAL A 3 1.63 -7.29 2.78
CA VAL A 3 0.33 -7.89 2.37
C VAL A 3 -0.84 -7.20 3.06
N GLU A 4 -0.67 -6.84 4.33
CA GLU A 4 -1.66 -6.12 5.13
C GLU A 4 -1.91 -4.70 4.60
N LEU A 5 -0.85 -3.97 4.26
CA LEU A 5 -0.96 -2.67 3.58
C LEU A 5 -1.70 -2.80 2.24
N LEU A 6 -1.34 -3.80 1.42
CA LEU A 6 -2.01 -4.06 0.15
C LEU A 6 -3.50 -4.41 0.36
N GLY A 7 -3.83 -5.16 1.42
CA GLY A 7 -5.20 -5.47 1.80
C GLY A 7 -6.01 -4.23 2.20
N ILE A 8 -5.40 -3.30 2.95
CA ILE A 8 -6.02 -2.02 3.29
C ILE A 8 -6.24 -1.17 2.04
N LEU A 9 -5.26 -1.12 1.12
CA LEU A 9 -5.42 -0.41 -0.14
C LEU A 9 -6.52 -1.00 -1.03
N LYS A 10 -6.78 -2.31 -0.95
CA LYS A 10 -7.85 -2.98 -1.67
C LYS A 10 -9.24 -2.65 -1.13
N ASN A 11 -9.42 -2.73 0.19
CA ASN A 11 -10.74 -2.73 0.82
C ASN A 11 -11.14 -1.37 1.37
N THR A 12 -10.19 -0.64 1.96
CA THR A 12 -10.43 0.63 2.67
C THR A 12 -9.21 1.54 2.57
N PRO A 13 -8.92 2.11 1.37
CA PRO A 13 -7.74 2.95 1.15
C PRO A 13 -7.70 4.19 2.06
N GLU A 14 -8.85 4.66 2.55
CA GLU A 14 -8.94 5.77 3.51
C GLU A 14 -8.28 5.45 4.87
N LYS A 15 -8.26 4.17 5.27
CA LYS A 15 -7.64 3.71 6.51
C LYS A 15 -6.12 3.57 6.42
N GLN A 16 -5.51 3.86 5.27
CA GLN A 16 -4.06 3.80 5.12
C GLN A 16 -3.34 4.70 6.12
N ALA A 17 -3.85 5.91 6.38
CA ALA A 17 -3.25 6.83 7.35
C ALA A 17 -3.30 6.27 8.79
N GLU A 18 -4.37 5.57 9.13
CA GLU A 18 -4.53 4.89 10.42
C GLU A 18 -3.56 3.71 10.55
N PHE A 19 -3.40 2.92 9.48
CA PHE A 19 -2.43 1.82 9.43
C PHE A 19 -0.99 2.31 9.66
N VAL A 20 -0.60 3.39 8.99
CA VAL A 20 0.72 4.01 9.16
C VAL A 20 0.95 4.43 10.61
N LYS A 21 -0.06 5.02 11.26
CA LYS A 21 0.01 5.38 12.68
C LYS A 21 0.10 4.16 13.59
N ARG A 22 -0.77 3.16 13.39
CA ARG A 22 -0.85 1.95 14.22
C ARG A 22 0.46 1.16 14.20
N HIS A 23 1.11 1.06 13.04
CA HIS A 23 2.39 0.37 12.90
C HIS A 23 3.61 1.27 13.17
N GLY A 24 3.41 2.52 13.61
CA GLY A 24 4.51 3.45 13.88
C GLY A 24 5.41 3.72 12.67
N ILE A 25 4.85 3.65 11.45
CA ILE A 25 5.61 3.78 10.21
C ILE A 25 5.99 5.24 10.02
N LYS A 26 7.29 5.54 10.14
CA LYS A 26 7.84 6.87 9.86
C LYS A 26 7.70 7.21 8.37
N SER A 27 7.59 8.50 8.04
CA SER A 27 7.38 8.99 6.67
C SER A 27 8.41 8.46 5.66
N MET A 28 9.70 8.45 6.02
CA MET A 28 10.76 7.87 5.17
C MET A 28 10.53 6.39 4.91
N HIS A 29 10.12 5.65 5.92
CA HIS A 29 9.90 4.22 5.80
C HIS A 29 8.68 3.95 4.89
N MET A 30 7.63 4.76 5.00
CA MET A 30 6.47 4.68 4.10
C MET A 30 6.84 5.01 2.66
N ALA A 31 7.75 5.97 2.42
CA ALA A 31 8.24 6.29 1.08
C ALA A 31 9.07 5.13 0.49
N ALA A 32 9.92 4.48 1.29
CA ALA A 32 10.66 3.30 0.86
C ALA A 32 9.72 2.11 0.54
N ILE A 33 8.69 1.90 1.37
CA ILE A 33 7.67 0.86 1.16
C ILE A 33 6.92 1.12 -0.15
N SER A 34 6.42 2.35 -0.38
CA SER A 34 5.68 2.67 -1.60
C SER A 34 6.56 2.57 -2.83
N ALA A 35 7.79 3.09 -2.81
CA ALA A 35 8.73 2.98 -3.92
C ALA A 35 9.05 1.52 -4.27
N HIS A 36 9.26 0.67 -3.26
CA HIS A 36 9.51 -0.76 -3.48
C HIS A 36 8.31 -1.46 -4.12
N LEU A 37 7.11 -1.26 -3.58
CA LEU A 37 5.89 -1.89 -4.10
C LEU A 37 5.54 -1.39 -5.51
N THR A 38 5.78 -0.10 -5.79
CA THR A 38 5.62 0.47 -7.14
C THR A 38 6.60 -0.16 -8.13
N ARG A 39 7.89 -0.29 -7.75
CA ARG A 39 8.91 -0.94 -8.59
C ARG A 39 8.58 -2.41 -8.90
N GLN A 40 7.97 -3.10 -7.95
CA GLN A 40 7.53 -4.49 -8.12
C GLN A 40 6.19 -4.62 -8.88
N GLY A 41 5.52 -3.51 -9.17
CA GLY A 41 4.26 -3.46 -9.90
C GLY A 41 3.05 -3.88 -9.07
N TYR A 42 3.11 -3.83 -7.74
CA TYR A 42 1.99 -4.17 -6.86
C TYR A 42 1.05 -2.99 -6.60
N ILE A 43 1.57 -1.77 -6.68
CA ILE A 43 0.80 -0.53 -6.52
C ILE A 43 1.20 0.49 -7.58
N ILE A 44 0.29 1.43 -7.84
CA ILE A 44 0.55 2.64 -8.63
C ILE A 44 0.35 3.83 -7.70
N GLU A 45 1.35 4.70 -7.66
CA GLU A 45 1.32 5.94 -6.91
C GLU A 45 0.90 7.07 -7.85
N GLY A 46 -0.09 7.88 -7.45
CA GLY A 46 -0.58 8.99 -8.25
C GLY A 46 -1.23 10.08 -7.40
N GLY A 47 -1.85 11.05 -8.08
CA GLY A 47 -2.50 12.20 -7.44
C GLY A 47 -1.59 13.43 -7.40
N LEU A 48 -2.09 14.54 -7.95
CA LEU A 48 -1.33 15.77 -8.14
C LEU A 48 -1.03 16.50 -6.81
N PHE A 49 -1.99 16.50 -5.88
CA PHE A 49 -1.92 17.25 -4.62
C PHE A 49 -1.80 16.36 -3.38
N LYS A 50 -2.33 15.14 -3.45
CA LYS A 50 -2.27 14.15 -2.38
C LYS A 50 -1.91 12.81 -3.00
N ARG A 51 -0.92 12.17 -2.39
CA ARG A 51 -0.45 10.84 -2.74
C ARG A 51 -1.59 9.83 -2.56
N ARG A 52 -2.05 9.24 -3.66
CA ARG A 52 -3.03 8.17 -3.71
C ARG A 52 -2.32 6.91 -4.18
N LEU A 53 -2.34 5.87 -3.36
CA LEU A 53 -1.89 4.54 -3.74
C LEU A 53 -3.08 3.77 -4.30
N ARG A 54 -2.93 3.20 -5.48
CA ARG A 54 -3.90 2.29 -6.09
C ARG A 54 -3.29 0.91 -6.21
N LEU A 55 -4.09 -0.11 -5.97
CA LEU A 55 -3.66 -1.49 -6.14
C LEU A 55 -3.69 -1.87 -7.63
N THR A 56 -2.72 -2.67 -8.08
CA THR A 56 -2.75 -3.30 -9.41
C THR A 56 -3.37 -4.68 -9.34
N ASP A 57 -3.68 -5.29 -10.49
CA ASP A 57 -4.14 -6.69 -10.56
C ASP A 57 -3.13 -7.66 -9.93
N LYS A 58 -1.83 -7.40 -10.15
CA LYS A 58 -0.74 -8.16 -9.51
C LYS A 58 -0.76 -8.00 -7.98
N GLY A 59 -0.99 -6.78 -7.49
CA GLY A 59 -1.15 -6.51 -6.05
C GLY A 59 -2.37 -7.22 -5.46
N ALA A 60 -3.50 -7.21 -6.17
CA ALA A 60 -4.73 -7.89 -5.77
C ALA A 60 -4.54 -9.41 -5.67
N ALA A 61 -3.85 -10.01 -6.65
CA ALA A 61 -3.52 -11.42 -6.65
C ALA A 61 -2.56 -11.79 -5.51
N ALA A 62 -1.58 -10.94 -5.20
CA ALA A 62 -0.69 -11.14 -4.06
C ALA A 62 -1.45 -11.12 -2.73
N VAL A 63 -2.40 -10.20 -2.54
CA VAL A 63 -3.26 -10.20 -1.35
C VAL A 63 -4.07 -11.49 -1.28
N ALA A 64 -4.70 -11.92 -2.37
CA ALA A 64 -5.47 -13.16 -2.38
C ALA A 64 -4.63 -14.41 -2.07
N LYS A 65 -3.36 -14.42 -2.50
CA LYS A 65 -2.45 -15.55 -2.30
C LYS A 65 -1.87 -15.63 -0.88
N TYR A 66 -1.61 -14.49 -0.24
CA TYR A 66 -0.83 -14.41 1.00
C TYR A 66 -1.61 -13.89 2.21
N ALA A 67 -2.86 -13.45 2.04
CA ALA A 67 -3.74 -13.06 3.16
C ALA A 67 -4.62 -14.23 3.66
N ALA A 68 -4.35 -15.46 3.22
CA ALA A 68 -4.99 -16.69 3.67
C ALA A 68 -4.44 -17.12 5.04
#